data_AF-A0A7S4UQ38-F1
#
_entry.id   AF-A0A7S4UQ38-F1
#
_cell.length_a   1.000
_cell.length_b   1.000
_cell.length_c   1.000
_cell.angle_alpha   90.00
_cell.angle_beta   90.00
_cell.angle_gamma   90.00
#
_symmetry.space_group_name_H-M   'P 1'
#
loop_
_entity.id
_entity.type
_entity.pdbx_description
1 polymer ?
#
loop_
_entity_poly.entity_id
_entity_poly.type
_entity_poly.pdbx_seq_one_letter_code
_entity_poly.pdbx_strand_id
1 'polypeptide(L)'
;MSEEKTATLLERIGGEPALEAAVDEFYKRLLADNTLEHFFESISIKELKEHQRKFLRLAFTKIPESIDVEKLMLGKHQRLFLMGLNEKHFDSVATHFVETLQHLGVPKNLIDEAVGIIGPLRPIFEQGAAKAKEAEKDEEKKSEEFLLHRLGGDDALEAAVDEFYDRLLADTSLAQFFDGIAMDNLKDHQRKFLRLAFTKIPESVDVEKLLMDKHALLFEMGLNATHFDSVAGHFVGTLQHLGVAQELIDEAVGIVAPLRGIFEKGAEKAKWDDKKDDYLLTKIGGDAALTAAVDEFYNRLLADKSLSKFFEGIRLDTLKGHQRKFMRMAFTKIPDDIDVEQMMFKKHFHLFQKGLDETHFDSVATHFVETLQHLGVAQELIDEAVGIIAPLRGVFVKGGESKKRRMSRIDSRSQVS
;
A
#
# COMPACT_ATOMS: atom_id res chain seq x y z
N MET A 1 -13.80 44.18 52.10
CA MET A 1 -14.66 44.48 50.94
C MET A 1 -14.78 43.18 50.15
N SER A 2 -15.94 42.54 50.23
CA SER A 2 -16.24 41.35 49.43
C SER A 2 -16.47 41.80 47.99
N GLU A 3 -15.60 41.40 47.06
CA GLU A 3 -15.85 41.57 45.63
C GLU A 3 -17.16 40.86 45.28
N GLU A 4 -18.15 41.62 44.78
CA GLU A 4 -19.34 41.05 44.17
C GLU A 4 -18.90 40.27 42.92
N LYS A 5 -18.92 38.95 43.02
CA LYS A 5 -18.59 38.05 41.92
C LYS A 5 -19.67 38.22 40.84
N THR A 6 -19.38 38.99 39.80
CA THR A 6 -20.29 39.20 38.66
C THR A 6 -20.49 37.88 37.93
N ALA A 7 -21.73 37.52 37.63
CA ALA A 7 -22.06 36.28 36.92
C ALA A 7 -21.39 36.25 35.53
N THR A 8 -20.84 35.09 35.17
CA THR A 8 -20.22 34.84 33.86
C THR A 8 -21.24 34.91 32.73
N LEU A 9 -20.78 35.10 31.49
CA LEU A 9 -21.67 35.05 30.34
C LEU A 9 -22.39 33.71 30.25
N LEU A 10 -21.69 32.60 30.52
CA LEU A 10 -22.28 31.26 30.55
C LEU A 10 -23.46 31.17 31.54
N GLU A 11 -23.31 31.69 32.76
CA GLU A 11 -24.40 31.72 33.75
C GLU A 11 -25.57 32.59 33.27
N ARG A 12 -25.27 33.75 32.66
CA ARG A 12 -26.27 34.72 32.19
C ARG A 12 -27.09 34.23 30.99
N ILE A 13 -26.53 33.37 30.13
CA ILE A 13 -27.26 32.78 28.99
C ILE A 13 -28.10 31.54 29.39
N GLY A 14 -28.01 31.07 30.63
CA GLY A 14 -28.75 29.90 31.11
C GLY A 14 -27.90 28.65 31.41
N GLY A 15 -26.57 28.80 31.49
CA GLY A 15 -25.65 27.74 31.92
C GLY A 15 -25.39 26.66 30.87
N GLU A 16 -24.89 25.51 31.33
CA GLU A 16 -24.58 24.34 30.49
C GLU A 16 -25.79 23.85 29.65
N PRO A 17 -27.03 23.80 30.16
CA PRO A 17 -28.18 23.37 29.34
C PRO A 17 -28.43 24.28 28.12
N ALA A 18 -28.28 25.60 28.31
CA ALA A 18 -28.43 26.57 27.21
C ALA A 18 -27.28 26.44 26.20
N LEU A 19 -26.05 26.23 26.67
CA LEU A 19 -24.89 26.01 25.81
C LEU A 19 -25.02 24.71 25.00
N GLU A 20 -25.52 23.63 25.60
CA GLU A 20 -25.77 22.38 24.90
C GLU A 20 -26.82 22.53 23.80
N ALA A 21 -27.96 23.15 24.12
CA ALA A 21 -29.00 23.45 23.13
C ALA A 21 -28.50 24.34 22.00
N ALA A 22 -27.69 25.36 22.32
CA ALA A 22 -27.07 26.24 21.33
C ALA A 22 -26.12 25.48 20.40
N VAL A 23 -25.25 24.64 20.93
CA VAL A 23 -24.34 23.85 20.08
C VAL A 23 -25.12 22.86 19.23
N ASP A 24 -26.17 22.23 19.75
CA ASP A 24 -26.97 21.29 18.96
C ASP A 24 -27.70 21.94 17.80
N GLU A 25 -28.31 23.10 18.02
CA GLU A 25 -28.97 23.88 16.97
C GLU A 25 -27.97 24.47 15.98
N PHE A 26 -26.84 24.98 16.46
CA PHE A 26 -25.80 25.57 15.63
C PHE A 26 -25.26 24.58 14.58
N TYR A 27 -24.97 23.35 14.98
CA TYR A 27 -24.48 22.33 14.04
C TYR A 27 -25.54 21.90 13.02
N LYS A 28 -26.84 21.98 13.32
CA LYS A 28 -27.87 21.75 12.27
C LYS A 28 -27.76 22.79 11.16
N ARG A 29 -27.49 24.04 11.52
CA ARG A 29 -27.30 25.13 10.55
C ARG A 29 -26.01 24.99 9.77
N LEU A 30 -24.89 24.72 10.44
CA LEU A 30 -23.60 24.52 9.78
C LEU A 30 -23.63 23.38 8.76
N LEU A 31 -24.31 22.28 9.09
CA LEU A 31 -24.44 21.11 8.20
C LEU A 31 -25.49 21.30 7.10
N ALA A 32 -26.32 22.34 7.18
CA ALA A 32 -27.27 22.69 6.13
C ALA A 32 -26.75 23.81 5.20
N ASP A 33 -25.58 24.38 5.51
CA ASP A 33 -24.93 25.40 4.70
C ASP A 33 -24.00 24.75 3.67
N ASN A 34 -24.38 24.80 2.40
CA ASN A 34 -23.63 24.22 1.28
C ASN A 34 -22.21 24.79 1.16
N THR A 35 -21.92 25.98 1.72
CA THR A 35 -20.57 26.56 1.72
C THR A 35 -19.68 25.99 2.84
N LEU A 36 -20.25 25.32 3.83
CA LEU A 36 -19.55 24.82 5.01
C LEU A 36 -19.58 23.29 5.15
N GLU A 37 -20.62 22.62 4.64
CA GLU A 37 -20.88 21.19 4.88
C GLU A 37 -19.67 20.28 4.56
N HIS A 38 -18.96 20.57 3.48
CA HIS A 38 -17.85 19.76 2.98
C HIS A 38 -16.65 19.71 3.97
N PHE A 39 -16.47 20.72 4.83
CA PHE A 39 -15.43 20.71 5.86
C PHE A 39 -15.69 19.67 6.96
N PHE A 40 -16.91 19.10 7.03
CA PHE A 40 -17.33 18.19 8.09
C PHE A 40 -17.48 16.72 7.65
N GLU A 41 -17.25 16.37 6.38
CA GLU A 41 -17.54 15.02 5.84
C GLU A 41 -16.77 13.88 6.51
N SER A 42 -15.58 14.17 7.04
CA SER A 42 -14.66 13.16 7.60
C SER A 42 -14.51 13.22 9.12
N ILE A 43 -15.42 13.89 9.84
CA ILE A 43 -15.33 14.06 11.30
C ILE A 43 -16.59 13.57 12.02
N SER A 44 -16.39 13.03 13.22
CA SER A 44 -17.48 12.69 14.12
C SER A 44 -18.16 13.97 14.63
N ILE A 45 -19.37 14.26 14.14
CA ILE A 45 -20.16 15.42 14.58
C ILE A 45 -20.40 15.39 16.09
N LYS A 46 -20.57 14.20 16.68
CA LYS A 46 -20.73 14.03 18.13
C LYS A 46 -19.51 14.54 18.89
N GLU A 47 -18.32 14.09 18.50
CA GLU A 47 -17.06 14.49 19.16
C GLU A 47 -16.79 15.98 18.95
N LEU A 48 -17.08 16.49 17.75
CA LEU A 48 -16.89 17.89 17.42
C LEU A 48 -17.83 18.81 18.23
N LYS A 49 -19.09 18.42 18.44
CA LYS A 49 -20.01 19.11 19.36
C LYS A 49 -19.50 19.11 20.79
N GLU A 50 -18.95 18.00 21.29
CA GLU A 50 -18.33 17.94 22.62
C GLU A 50 -17.13 18.87 22.73
N HIS A 51 -16.29 18.94 21.69
CA HIS A 51 -15.16 19.85 21.63
C HIS A 51 -15.61 21.32 21.62
N GLN A 52 -16.58 21.68 20.77
CA GLN A 52 -17.13 23.03 20.68
C GLN A 52 -17.73 23.49 22.01
N ARG A 53 -18.46 22.62 22.72
CA ARG A 53 -18.98 22.91 24.06
C ARG A 53 -17.87 23.24 25.05
N LYS A 54 -16.78 22.46 25.06
CA LYS A 54 -15.63 22.74 25.93
C LYS A 54 -14.98 24.09 25.60
N PHE A 55 -14.81 24.39 24.32
CA PHE A 55 -14.25 25.66 23.86
C PHE A 55 -15.13 26.85 24.26
N LEU A 56 -16.42 26.82 23.94
CA LEU A 56 -17.36 27.89 24.27
C LEU A 56 -17.54 28.07 25.78
N ARG A 57 -17.51 26.99 26.56
CA ARG A 57 -17.53 27.08 28.03
C ARG A 57 -16.34 27.88 28.55
N LEU A 58 -15.13 27.61 28.05
CA LEU A 58 -13.93 28.37 28.41
C LEU A 58 -14.04 29.83 27.94
N ALA A 59 -14.51 30.05 26.72
CA ALA A 59 -14.68 31.37 26.13
C ALA A 59 -15.68 32.25 26.91
N PHE A 60 -16.81 31.68 27.36
CA PHE A 60 -17.87 32.40 28.08
C PHE A 60 -17.68 32.48 29.60
N THR A 61 -16.56 31.96 30.11
CA THR A 61 -16.19 32.07 31.52
C THR A 61 -14.89 32.85 31.66
N LYS A 62 -13.75 32.22 31.36
CA LYS A 62 -12.43 32.83 31.29
C LYS A 62 -11.46 31.90 30.55
N ILE A 63 -10.82 32.41 29.50
CA ILE A 63 -9.71 31.72 28.85
C ILE A 63 -8.45 31.89 29.73
N PRO A 64 -7.78 30.80 30.13
CA PRO A 64 -6.51 30.90 30.85
C PRO A 64 -5.46 31.65 30.04
N GLU A 65 -4.67 32.53 30.69
CA GLU A 65 -3.60 33.30 30.05
C GLU A 65 -2.51 32.42 29.41
N SER A 66 -2.39 31.17 29.85
CA SER A 66 -1.49 30.18 29.27
C SER A 66 -1.91 29.64 27.90
N ILE A 67 -3.15 29.94 27.46
CA ILE A 67 -3.66 29.48 26.17
C ILE A 67 -3.46 30.57 25.12
N ASP A 68 -2.51 30.32 24.22
CA ASP A 68 -2.39 31.07 22.97
C ASP A 68 -3.45 30.57 21.97
N VAL A 69 -4.58 31.27 21.95
CA VAL A 69 -5.74 30.91 21.11
C VAL A 69 -5.41 31.06 19.63
N GLU A 70 -4.62 32.06 19.23
CA GLU A 70 -4.21 32.26 17.84
C GLU A 70 -3.40 31.07 17.33
N LYS A 71 -2.34 30.71 18.06
CA LYS A 71 -1.50 29.57 17.71
C LYS A 71 -2.28 28.25 17.70
N LEU A 72 -3.19 28.07 18.66
CA LEU A 72 -4.04 26.89 18.72
C LEU A 72 -4.95 26.81 17.48
N MET A 73 -5.63 27.91 17.13
CA MET A 73 -6.56 27.95 16.00
C MET A 73 -5.84 27.74 14.67
N LEU A 74 -4.71 28.39 14.45
CA LEU A 74 -3.87 28.19 13.25
C LEU A 74 -3.42 26.74 13.11
N GLY A 75 -2.89 26.15 14.18
CA GLY A 75 -2.36 24.79 14.15
C GLY A 75 -3.45 23.72 13.96
N LYS A 76 -4.62 23.88 14.62
CA LYS A 76 -5.71 22.91 14.53
C LYS A 76 -6.49 22.97 13.22
N HIS A 77 -6.52 24.13 12.56
CA HIS A 77 -7.21 24.33 11.29
C HIS A 77 -6.28 24.32 10.07
N GLN A 78 -4.97 24.04 10.24
CA GLN A 78 -3.98 24.06 9.15
C GLN A 78 -4.43 23.27 7.91
N ARG A 79 -4.90 22.03 8.10
CA ARG A 79 -5.40 21.20 7.00
C ARG A 79 -6.64 21.79 6.34
N LEU A 80 -7.52 22.43 7.12
CA LEU A 80 -8.74 23.03 6.59
C LEU A 80 -8.43 24.30 5.78
N PHE A 81 -7.41 25.07 6.17
CA PHE A 81 -6.93 26.20 5.36
C PHE A 81 -6.41 25.73 4.00
N LEU A 82 -5.69 24.60 3.94
CA LEU A 82 -5.30 23.94 2.67
C LEU A 82 -6.49 23.38 1.88
N MET A 83 -7.66 23.21 2.50
CA MET A 83 -8.91 22.85 1.83
C MET A 83 -9.75 24.09 1.45
N GLY A 84 -9.20 25.29 1.60
CA GLY A 84 -9.86 26.54 1.21
C GLY A 84 -10.63 27.27 2.31
N LEU A 85 -10.56 26.81 3.57
CA LEU A 85 -11.14 27.52 4.73
C LEU A 85 -10.56 28.95 4.80
N ASN A 86 -11.40 29.95 5.09
CA ASN A 86 -11.02 31.36 5.06
C ASN A 86 -11.98 32.25 5.87
N GLU A 87 -11.76 33.56 5.86
CA GLU A 87 -12.53 34.54 6.62
C GLU A 87 -14.01 34.62 6.23
N LYS A 88 -14.38 34.33 4.97
CA LYS A 88 -15.80 34.29 4.54
C LYS A 88 -16.54 33.11 5.16
N HIS A 89 -15.85 31.98 5.31
CA HIS A 89 -16.39 30.83 6.04
C HIS A 89 -16.57 31.17 7.53
N PHE A 90 -15.62 31.89 8.12
CA PHE A 90 -15.78 32.41 9.50
C PHE A 90 -17.00 33.34 9.60
N ASP A 91 -17.19 34.27 8.66
CA ASP A 91 -18.33 35.18 8.64
C ASP A 91 -19.68 34.43 8.56
N SER A 92 -19.72 33.34 7.79
CA SER A 92 -20.88 32.45 7.68
C SER A 92 -21.15 31.70 8.98
N VAL A 93 -20.11 31.13 9.60
CA VAL A 93 -20.17 30.49 10.92
C VAL A 93 -20.64 31.48 12.00
N ALA A 94 -20.16 32.72 12.00
CA ALA A 94 -20.59 33.76 12.94
C ALA A 94 -22.06 34.15 12.74
N THR A 95 -22.53 34.19 11.48
CA THR A 95 -23.94 34.45 11.15
C THR A 95 -24.84 33.34 11.72
N HIS A 96 -24.52 32.08 11.45
CA HIS A 96 -25.26 30.93 12.02
C HIS A 96 -25.25 30.91 13.53
N PHE A 97 -24.15 31.35 14.15
CA PHE A 97 -24.03 31.44 15.60
C PHE A 97 -25.00 32.47 16.18
N VAL A 98 -25.06 33.67 15.59
CA VAL A 98 -26.00 34.73 15.99
C VAL A 98 -27.45 34.28 15.81
N GLU A 99 -27.78 33.71 14.64
CA GLU A 99 -29.14 33.21 14.37
C GLU A 99 -29.56 32.09 15.33
N THR A 100 -28.62 31.24 15.74
CA THR A 100 -28.88 30.19 16.73
C THR A 100 -29.26 30.78 18.09
N LEU A 101 -28.48 31.76 18.57
CA LEU A 101 -28.78 32.39 19.86
C LEU A 101 -30.09 33.18 19.82
N GLN A 102 -30.39 33.86 18.70
CA GLN A 102 -31.67 34.53 18.48
C GLN A 102 -32.84 33.55 18.49
N HIS A 103 -32.70 32.42 17.79
CA HIS A 103 -33.71 31.36 17.74
C HIS A 103 -34.02 30.79 19.13
N LEU A 104 -33.00 30.66 19.98
CA LEU A 104 -33.13 30.20 21.36
C LEU A 104 -33.58 31.29 22.35
N GLY A 105 -33.89 32.50 21.86
CA GLY A 105 -34.42 33.59 22.69
C GLY A 105 -33.40 34.25 23.60
N VAL A 106 -32.09 34.12 23.30
CA VAL A 106 -31.04 34.79 24.08
C VAL A 106 -31.15 36.31 23.89
N PRO A 107 -31.14 37.11 24.97
CA PRO A 107 -31.22 38.57 24.87
C PRO A 107 -30.09 39.16 24.02
N LYS A 108 -30.44 40.16 23.18
CA LYS A 108 -29.50 40.78 22.23
C LYS A 108 -28.19 41.24 22.88
N ASN A 109 -28.24 41.82 24.08
CA ASN A 109 -27.03 42.27 24.77
C ASN A 109 -26.07 41.11 25.12
N LEU A 110 -26.58 39.90 25.38
CA LEU A 110 -25.74 38.72 25.61
C LEU A 110 -25.20 38.14 24.30
N ILE A 111 -25.98 38.23 23.22
CA ILE A 111 -25.51 37.87 21.87
C ILE A 111 -24.36 38.78 21.45
N ASP A 112 -24.52 40.09 21.63
CA ASP A 112 -23.48 41.09 21.31
C ASP A 112 -22.20 40.80 22.12
N GLU A 113 -22.33 40.43 23.40
CA GLU A 113 -21.20 40.04 24.26
C GLU A 113 -20.52 38.74 23.75
N ALA A 114 -21.30 37.71 23.40
CA ALA A 114 -20.77 36.47 22.83
C ALA A 114 -20.05 36.70 21.49
N VAL A 115 -20.61 37.54 20.62
CA VAL A 115 -19.99 37.96 19.36
C VAL A 115 -18.70 38.72 19.63
N GLY A 116 -18.67 39.59 20.64
CA GLY A 116 -17.45 40.30 21.06
C GLY A 116 -16.32 39.37 21.51
N ILE A 117 -16.64 38.18 22.04
CA ILE A 117 -15.64 37.18 22.45
C ILE A 117 -15.08 36.44 21.24
N ILE A 118 -15.92 36.06 20.26
CA ILE A 118 -15.47 35.25 19.11
C ILE A 118 -14.98 36.11 17.93
N GLY A 119 -15.45 37.33 17.77
CA GLY A 119 -15.13 38.23 16.67
C GLY A 119 -13.62 38.45 16.46
N PRO A 120 -12.81 38.62 17.53
CA PRO A 120 -11.36 38.72 17.43
C PRO A 120 -10.67 37.50 16.79
N LEU A 121 -11.35 36.36 16.61
CA LEU A 121 -10.79 35.20 15.93
C LEU A 121 -10.82 35.34 14.40
N ARG A 122 -11.63 36.24 13.83
CA ARG A 122 -11.77 36.41 12.37
C ARG A 122 -10.42 36.60 11.64
N PRO A 123 -9.50 37.48 12.10
CA PRO A 123 -8.22 37.70 11.40
C PRO A 123 -7.33 36.45 11.34
N ILE A 124 -7.52 35.48 12.26
CA ILE A 124 -6.78 34.22 12.26
C ILE A 124 -7.10 33.41 11.00
N PHE A 125 -8.37 33.43 10.55
CA PHE A 125 -8.80 32.69 9.36
C PHE A 125 -8.29 33.33 8.07
N GLU A 126 -8.21 34.66 8.03
CA GLU A 126 -7.57 35.40 6.95
C GLU A 126 -6.07 35.08 6.86
N GLN A 127 -5.38 35.12 8.00
CA GLN A 127 -3.95 34.77 8.10
C GLN A 127 -3.69 33.30 7.75
N GLY A 128 -4.54 32.37 8.22
CA GLY A 128 -4.47 30.96 7.91
C GLY A 128 -4.62 30.67 6.42
N ALA A 129 -5.62 31.30 5.78
CA ALA A 129 -5.83 31.22 4.34
C ALA A 129 -4.67 31.81 3.53
N ALA A 130 -4.10 32.95 3.97
CA ALA A 130 -2.94 33.55 3.32
C ALA A 130 -1.71 32.62 3.38
N LYS A 131 -1.42 32.04 4.56
CA LYS A 131 -0.33 31.07 4.72
C LYS A 131 -0.54 29.81 3.89
N ALA A 132 -1.77 29.32 3.78
CA ALA A 132 -2.08 28.17 2.92
C ALA A 132 -1.80 28.48 1.44
N LYS A 133 -2.21 29.65 0.95
CA LYS A 133 -1.92 30.09 -0.43
C LYS A 133 -0.44 30.30 -0.70
N GLU A 134 0.33 30.79 0.28
CA GLU A 134 1.79 30.90 0.16
C GLU A 134 2.43 29.52 0.11
N ALA A 135 2.00 28.58 0.97
CA ALA A 135 2.48 27.21 0.97
C ALA A 135 2.15 26.47 -0.35
N GLU A 136 0.95 26.65 -0.90
CA GLU A 136 0.56 26.11 -2.21
C GLU A 136 1.46 26.63 -3.32
N LYS A 137 1.74 27.94 -3.35
CA LYS A 137 2.65 28.53 -4.35
C LYS A 137 4.09 28.04 -4.22
N ASP A 138 4.57 27.86 -2.99
CA ASP A 138 5.91 27.32 -2.74
C ASP A 138 6.01 25.83 -3.11
N GLU A 139 4.94 25.05 -2.91
CA GLU A 139 4.87 23.66 -3.36
C GLU A 139 4.74 23.55 -4.88
N GLU A 140 3.93 24.37 -5.52
CA GLU A 140 3.76 24.40 -6.98
C GLU A 140 5.09 24.78 -7.65
N LYS A 141 5.79 25.80 -7.14
CA LYS A 141 7.10 26.21 -7.63
C LYS A 141 8.20 25.16 -7.38
N LYS A 142 8.18 24.46 -6.25
CA LYS A 142 9.04 23.29 -6.01
C LYS A 142 8.68 22.12 -6.92
N SER A 143 7.41 21.98 -7.29
CA SER A 143 6.98 20.91 -8.18
C SER A 143 7.49 21.11 -9.61
N GLU A 144 7.57 22.36 -10.08
CA GLU A 144 8.16 22.72 -11.38
C GLU A 144 9.66 22.42 -11.46
N GLU A 145 10.37 22.44 -10.33
CA GLU A 145 11.79 22.05 -10.25
C GLU A 145 12.00 20.53 -10.38
N PHE A 146 11.01 19.72 -9.99
CA PHE A 146 11.15 18.27 -10.04
C PHE A 146 11.17 17.74 -11.47
N LEU A 147 12.04 16.76 -11.69
CA LEU A 147 12.18 16.09 -12.98
C LEU A 147 10.83 15.48 -13.44
N LEU A 148 10.02 14.93 -12.53
CA LEU A 148 8.71 14.37 -12.87
C LEU A 148 7.81 15.38 -13.59
N HIS A 149 7.72 16.61 -13.10
CA HIS A 149 6.91 17.64 -13.73
C HIS A 149 7.47 18.01 -15.11
N ARG A 150 8.79 18.19 -15.21
CA ARG A 150 9.48 18.50 -16.47
C ARG A 150 9.38 17.39 -17.52
N LEU A 151 9.20 16.14 -17.10
CA LEU A 151 8.94 14.98 -17.97
C LEU A 151 7.48 14.90 -18.47
N GLY A 152 6.57 15.72 -17.94
CA GLY A 152 5.14 15.68 -18.29
C GLY A 152 4.23 15.07 -17.23
N GLY A 153 4.72 14.89 -16.00
CA GLY A 153 3.93 14.49 -14.84
C GLY A 153 3.60 12.99 -14.77
N ASP A 154 2.57 12.66 -13.98
CA ASP A 154 2.14 11.27 -13.75
C ASP A 154 1.66 10.59 -15.05
N ASP A 155 1.01 11.33 -15.96
CA ASP A 155 0.53 10.79 -17.25
C ASP A 155 1.68 10.35 -18.17
N ALA A 156 2.72 11.20 -18.29
CA ALA A 156 3.91 10.85 -19.06
C ALA A 156 4.68 9.69 -18.43
N LEU A 157 4.73 9.64 -17.09
CA LEU A 157 5.33 8.53 -16.36
C LEU A 157 4.54 7.22 -16.58
N GLU A 158 3.21 7.28 -16.65
CA GLU A 158 2.38 6.11 -16.93
C GLU A 158 2.66 5.54 -18.32
N ALA A 159 2.64 6.39 -19.35
CA ALA A 159 2.98 6.00 -20.71
C ALA A 159 4.41 5.43 -20.81
N ALA A 160 5.38 6.05 -20.12
CA ALA A 160 6.75 5.55 -20.07
C ALA A 160 6.86 4.18 -19.42
N VAL A 161 6.16 3.93 -18.31
CA VAL A 161 6.20 2.61 -17.66
C VAL A 161 5.55 1.55 -18.54
N ASP A 162 4.47 1.87 -19.25
CA ASP A 162 3.83 0.91 -20.15
C ASP A 162 4.73 0.47 -21.30
N GLU A 163 5.26 1.42 -22.07
CA GLU A 163 6.21 1.16 -23.17
C GLU A 163 7.48 0.46 -22.67
N PHE A 164 7.97 0.84 -21.49
CA PHE A 164 9.17 0.25 -20.90
C PHE A 164 9.00 -1.25 -20.65
N TYR A 165 7.88 -1.66 -20.05
CA TYR A 165 7.64 -3.07 -19.79
C TYR A 165 7.38 -3.88 -21.06
N ASP A 166 6.79 -3.29 -22.10
CA ASP A 166 6.64 -3.98 -23.39
C ASP A 166 8.02 -4.33 -23.97
N ARG A 167 9.01 -3.44 -23.83
CA ARG A 167 10.41 -3.71 -24.21
C ARG A 167 11.09 -4.75 -23.32
N LEU A 168 10.93 -4.66 -22.00
CA LEU A 168 11.52 -5.61 -21.07
C LEU A 168 10.99 -7.04 -21.29
N LEU A 169 9.70 -7.19 -21.61
CA LEU A 169 9.08 -8.48 -21.90
C LEU A 169 9.47 -9.03 -23.28
N ALA A 170 9.79 -8.16 -24.24
CA ALA A 170 10.29 -8.56 -25.55
C ALA A 170 11.78 -8.99 -25.51
N ASP A 171 12.54 -8.52 -24.52
CA ASP A 171 13.95 -8.91 -24.33
C ASP A 171 14.04 -10.31 -23.72
N THR A 172 14.47 -11.28 -24.53
CA THR A 172 14.60 -12.69 -24.12
C THR A 172 15.55 -12.90 -22.95
N SER A 173 16.53 -12.01 -22.73
CA SER A 173 17.44 -12.11 -21.58
C SER A 173 16.77 -11.70 -20.26
N LEU A 174 15.75 -10.84 -20.33
CA LEU A 174 15.06 -10.25 -19.18
C LEU A 174 13.69 -10.90 -18.89
N ALA A 175 12.97 -11.33 -19.94
CA ALA A 175 11.60 -11.84 -19.86
C ALA A 175 11.42 -12.95 -18.79
N GLN A 176 12.42 -13.82 -18.62
CA GLN A 176 12.42 -14.90 -17.63
C GLN A 176 12.22 -14.43 -16.18
N PHE A 177 12.67 -13.22 -15.81
CA PHE A 177 12.54 -12.70 -14.44
C PHE A 177 11.10 -12.25 -14.13
N PHE A 178 10.30 -11.96 -15.17
CA PHE A 178 8.92 -11.50 -15.04
C PHE A 178 7.89 -12.65 -15.10
N ASP A 179 8.36 -13.88 -15.21
CA ASP A 179 7.47 -15.02 -15.35
C ASP A 179 6.54 -15.22 -14.14
N GLY A 180 5.26 -15.41 -14.42
CA GLY A 180 4.19 -15.51 -13.42
C GLY A 180 3.90 -14.23 -12.63
N ILE A 181 4.47 -13.07 -13.00
CA ILE A 181 4.20 -11.80 -12.32
C ILE A 181 2.90 -11.16 -12.85
N ALA A 182 2.12 -10.59 -11.94
CA ALA A 182 0.98 -9.75 -12.30
C ALA A 182 1.48 -8.38 -12.78
N MET A 183 1.53 -8.19 -14.10
CA MET A 183 2.15 -7.01 -14.72
C MET A 183 1.52 -5.69 -14.28
N ASP A 184 0.19 -5.60 -14.16
CA ASP A 184 -0.49 -4.36 -13.74
C ASP A 184 -0.01 -3.88 -12.36
N ASN A 185 0.09 -4.81 -11.40
CA ASN A 185 0.58 -4.51 -10.05
C ASN A 185 2.05 -4.11 -10.05
N LEU A 186 2.85 -4.74 -10.92
CA LEU A 186 4.28 -4.41 -11.04
C LEU A 186 4.47 -3.03 -11.66
N LYS A 187 3.71 -2.71 -12.72
CA LYS A 187 3.68 -1.38 -13.36
C LYS A 187 3.25 -0.31 -12.37
N ASP A 188 2.21 -0.54 -11.57
CA ASP A 188 1.78 0.35 -10.48
C ASP A 188 2.90 0.61 -9.47
N HIS A 189 3.62 -0.43 -9.08
CA HIS A 189 4.74 -0.30 -8.15
C HIS A 189 5.89 0.50 -8.77
N GLN A 190 6.24 0.22 -10.03
CA GLN A 190 7.28 0.93 -10.76
C GLN A 190 6.96 2.42 -10.92
N ARG A 191 5.70 2.78 -11.22
CA ARG A 191 5.25 4.19 -11.26
C ARG A 191 5.46 4.88 -9.93
N LYS A 192 5.09 4.24 -8.82
CA LYS A 192 5.30 4.80 -7.47
C LYS A 192 6.78 5.00 -7.16
N PHE A 193 7.63 4.03 -7.52
CA PHE A 193 9.06 4.13 -7.32
C PHE A 193 9.68 5.27 -8.15
N LEU A 194 9.38 5.35 -9.45
CA LEU A 194 9.91 6.39 -10.33
C LEU A 194 9.38 7.78 -9.96
N ARG A 195 8.12 7.89 -9.52
CA ARG A 195 7.57 9.14 -8.97
C ARG A 195 8.40 9.64 -7.79
N LEU A 196 8.76 8.76 -6.85
CA LEU A 196 9.62 9.13 -5.72
C LEU A 196 11.04 9.49 -6.19
N ALA A 197 11.58 8.74 -7.14
CA ALA A 197 12.93 8.97 -7.67
C ALA A 197 13.05 10.31 -8.41
N PHE A 198 12.02 10.71 -9.17
CA PHE A 198 12.00 11.95 -9.96
C PHE A 198 11.40 13.15 -9.22
N THR A 199 11.09 12.99 -7.94
CA THR A 199 10.69 14.08 -7.04
C THR A 199 11.65 14.14 -5.85
N LYS A 200 11.27 13.50 -4.73
CA LYS A 200 12.09 13.40 -3.53
C LYS A 200 11.92 12.04 -2.87
N ILE A 201 13.04 11.35 -2.68
CA ILE A 201 13.09 10.14 -1.86
C ILE A 201 13.13 10.57 -0.38
N PRO A 202 12.21 10.09 0.48
CA PRO A 202 12.26 10.39 1.91
C PRO A 202 13.55 9.88 2.55
N GLU A 203 14.14 10.64 3.47
CA GLU A 203 15.40 10.27 4.16
C GLU A 203 15.29 8.94 4.93
N SER A 204 14.08 8.52 5.29
CA SER A 204 13.81 7.25 5.95
C SER A 204 13.88 6.04 5.02
N VAL A 205 14.00 6.23 3.71
CA VAL A 205 14.02 5.15 2.72
C VAL A 205 15.46 4.75 2.40
N ASP A 206 15.86 3.58 2.89
CA ASP A 206 17.09 2.91 2.47
C ASP A 206 16.85 2.18 1.14
N VAL A 207 17.19 2.86 0.03
CA VAL A 207 16.98 2.34 -1.33
C VAL A 207 17.85 1.11 -1.60
N GLU A 208 19.09 1.09 -1.12
CA GLU A 208 19.99 -0.06 -1.31
C GLU A 208 19.44 -1.30 -0.63
N LYS A 209 19.07 -1.18 0.66
CA LYS A 209 18.45 -2.30 1.39
C LYS A 209 17.14 -2.74 0.75
N LEU A 210 16.29 -1.80 0.34
CA LEU A 210 15.03 -2.11 -0.32
C LEU A 210 15.25 -2.94 -1.59
N LEU A 211 16.15 -2.50 -2.47
CA LEU A 211 16.42 -3.21 -3.72
C LEU A 211 17.09 -4.57 -3.47
N MET A 212 18.04 -4.65 -2.53
CA MET A 212 18.66 -5.92 -2.14
C MET A 212 17.63 -6.93 -1.62
N ASP A 213 16.74 -6.51 -0.72
CA ASP A 213 15.73 -7.39 -0.14
C ASP A 213 14.70 -7.85 -1.18
N LYS A 214 14.24 -6.93 -2.05
CA LYS A 214 13.22 -7.23 -3.07
C LYS A 214 13.74 -8.06 -4.23
N HIS A 215 15.03 -7.94 -4.57
CA HIS A 215 15.67 -8.67 -5.67
C HIS A 215 16.50 -9.87 -5.21
N ALA A 216 16.56 -10.17 -3.90
CA ALA A 216 17.33 -11.29 -3.35
C ALA A 216 17.13 -12.61 -4.13
N LEU A 217 15.89 -13.05 -4.29
CA LEU A 217 15.56 -14.25 -5.08
C LEU A 217 15.94 -14.11 -6.56
N LEU A 218 15.85 -12.91 -7.13
CA LEU A 218 16.22 -12.68 -8.53
C LEU A 218 17.74 -12.75 -8.73
N PHE A 219 18.54 -12.31 -7.75
CA PHE A 219 19.98 -12.48 -7.75
C PHE A 219 20.37 -13.97 -7.69
N GLU A 220 19.69 -14.77 -6.86
CA GLU A 220 19.83 -16.23 -6.87
C GLU A 220 19.40 -16.84 -8.22
N MET A 221 18.48 -16.18 -8.94
CA MET A 221 18.10 -16.53 -10.31
C MET A 221 19.09 -16.04 -11.38
N GLY A 222 20.21 -15.42 -11.00
CA GLY A 222 21.25 -14.95 -11.91
C GLY A 222 21.07 -13.52 -12.44
N LEU A 223 20.11 -12.75 -11.89
CA LEU A 223 20.02 -11.31 -12.14
C LEU A 223 21.36 -10.65 -11.74
N ASN A 224 21.87 -9.73 -12.56
CA ASN A 224 23.19 -9.14 -12.37
C ASN A 224 23.32 -7.78 -13.06
N ALA A 225 24.50 -7.18 -13.00
CA ALA A 225 24.77 -5.86 -13.57
C ALA A 225 24.59 -5.80 -15.11
N THR A 226 24.84 -6.87 -15.87
CA THR A 226 24.58 -6.88 -17.32
C THR A 226 23.09 -6.84 -17.64
N HIS A 227 22.26 -7.50 -16.82
CA HIS A 227 20.80 -7.35 -16.92
C HIS A 227 20.37 -5.92 -16.57
N PHE A 228 20.99 -5.30 -15.56
CA PHE A 228 20.75 -3.88 -15.25
C PHE A 228 21.10 -2.98 -16.43
N ASP A 229 22.25 -3.21 -17.08
CA ASP A 229 22.67 -2.44 -18.26
C ASP A 229 21.65 -2.56 -19.41
N SER A 230 21.07 -3.75 -19.60
CA SER A 230 20.00 -3.99 -20.58
C SER A 230 18.71 -3.24 -20.22
N VAL A 231 18.30 -3.29 -18.94
CA VAL A 231 17.16 -2.54 -18.41
C VAL A 231 17.36 -1.03 -18.59
N ALA A 232 18.55 -0.50 -18.29
CA ALA A 232 18.88 0.91 -18.49
C ALA A 232 18.83 1.31 -19.98
N GLY A 233 19.29 0.44 -20.88
CA GLY A 233 19.16 0.63 -22.32
C GLY A 233 17.71 0.73 -22.79
N HIS A 234 16.83 -0.18 -22.32
CA HIS A 234 15.39 -0.12 -22.61
C HIS A 234 14.72 1.12 -22.01
N PHE A 235 15.15 1.57 -20.83
CA PHE A 235 14.66 2.78 -20.19
C PHE A 235 14.98 4.01 -21.05
N VAL A 236 16.24 4.17 -21.49
CA VAL A 236 16.64 5.25 -22.40
C VAL A 236 15.88 5.17 -23.73
N GLY A 237 15.79 3.98 -24.34
CA GLY A 237 15.06 3.77 -25.59
C GLY A 237 13.57 4.11 -25.47
N THR A 238 12.96 3.88 -24.30
CA THR A 238 11.57 4.25 -24.01
C THR A 238 11.40 5.76 -24.00
N LEU A 239 12.22 6.48 -23.24
CA LEU A 239 12.13 7.94 -23.15
C LEU A 239 12.41 8.60 -24.51
N GLN A 240 13.36 8.08 -25.28
CA GLN A 240 13.63 8.53 -26.66
C GLN A 240 12.43 8.28 -27.57
N HIS A 241 11.79 7.11 -27.49
CA HIS A 241 10.60 6.79 -28.29
C HIS A 241 9.44 7.74 -27.98
N LEU A 242 9.26 8.11 -26.71
CA LEU A 242 8.24 9.05 -26.27
C LEU A 242 8.59 10.53 -26.51
N GLY A 243 9.73 10.80 -27.16
CA GLY A 243 10.12 12.17 -27.55
C GLY A 243 10.60 13.05 -26.39
N VAL A 244 11.04 12.45 -25.28
CA VAL A 244 11.61 13.18 -24.14
C VAL A 244 12.93 13.85 -24.58
N ALA A 245 13.13 15.11 -24.17
CA ALA A 245 14.35 15.85 -24.48
C ALA A 245 15.59 15.18 -23.86
N GLN A 246 16.70 15.12 -24.61
CA GLN A 246 17.91 14.39 -24.21
C GLN A 246 18.46 14.83 -22.84
N GLU A 247 18.40 16.12 -22.53
CA GLU A 247 18.81 16.67 -21.22
C GLU A 247 18.01 16.09 -20.05
N LEU A 248 16.72 15.81 -20.24
CA LEU A 248 15.86 15.18 -19.21
C LEU A 248 16.13 13.68 -19.12
N ILE A 249 16.48 13.04 -20.24
CA ILE A 249 16.90 11.63 -20.27
C ILE A 249 18.20 11.49 -19.48
N ASP A 250 19.18 12.35 -19.73
CA ASP A 250 20.48 12.32 -19.04
C ASP A 250 20.31 12.53 -17.53
N GLU A 251 19.41 13.44 -17.12
CA GLU A 251 19.06 13.65 -15.71
C GLU A 251 18.40 12.41 -15.09
N ALA A 252 17.41 11.81 -15.77
CA ALA A 252 16.75 10.59 -15.32
C ALA A 252 17.74 9.42 -15.19
N VAL A 253 18.64 9.26 -16.16
CA VAL A 253 19.73 8.27 -16.13
C VAL A 253 20.67 8.54 -14.97
N GLY A 254 21.03 9.80 -14.71
CA GLY A 254 21.86 10.18 -13.57
C GLY A 254 21.28 9.77 -12.22
N ILE A 255 19.95 9.75 -12.10
CA ILE A 255 19.25 9.30 -10.88
C ILE A 255 19.32 7.78 -10.72
N VAL A 256 19.12 7.01 -11.81
CA VAL A 256 19.01 5.55 -11.72
C VAL A 256 20.34 4.80 -11.91
N ALA A 257 21.30 5.35 -12.63
CA ALA A 257 22.58 4.71 -12.94
C ALA A 257 23.37 4.25 -11.69
N PRO A 258 23.40 5.00 -10.56
CA PRO A 258 24.06 4.54 -9.34
C PRO A 258 23.50 3.22 -8.79
N LEU A 259 22.24 2.89 -9.09
CA LEU A 259 21.62 1.65 -8.64
C LEU A 259 22.28 0.41 -9.24
N ARG A 260 23.03 0.53 -10.36
CA ARG A 260 23.80 -0.57 -10.96
C ARG A 260 24.69 -1.29 -9.95
N GLY A 261 25.35 -0.54 -9.07
CA GLY A 261 26.24 -1.10 -8.05
C GLY A 261 25.53 -2.03 -7.07
N ILE A 262 24.23 -1.85 -6.86
CA ILE A 262 23.42 -2.74 -6.01
C ILE A 262 23.26 -4.10 -6.70
N PHE A 263 23.08 -4.13 -8.02
CA PHE A 263 22.92 -5.36 -8.79
C PHE A 263 24.24 -6.13 -8.91
N GLU A 264 25.37 -5.42 -8.96
CA GLU A 264 26.70 -6.01 -8.88
C GLU A 264 26.93 -6.67 -7.50
N LYS A 265 26.70 -5.92 -6.40
CA LYS A 265 26.79 -6.45 -5.03
C LYS A 265 25.81 -7.61 -4.79
N GLY A 266 24.59 -7.52 -5.32
CA GLY A 266 23.56 -8.54 -5.21
C GLY A 266 23.99 -9.85 -5.87
N ALA A 267 24.51 -9.76 -7.09
CA ALA A 267 25.07 -10.91 -7.81
C ALA A 267 26.32 -11.49 -7.12
N GLU A 268 27.22 -10.64 -6.64
CA GLU A 268 28.39 -11.08 -5.86
C GLU A 268 27.98 -11.78 -4.57
N LYS A 269 26.98 -11.26 -3.84
CA LYS A 269 26.47 -11.85 -2.60
C LYS A 269 25.78 -13.19 -2.86
N ALA A 270 25.01 -13.28 -3.95
CA ALA A 270 24.40 -14.53 -4.39
C ALA A 270 25.46 -15.58 -4.74
N LYS A 271 26.74 -15.18 -4.92
CA LYS A 271 27.91 -16.04 -5.16
C LYS A 271 27.52 -17.28 -5.95
N TRP A 272 27.35 -17.10 -7.25
CA TRP A 272 27.12 -18.20 -8.19
C TRP A 272 28.05 -19.36 -7.82
N ASP A 273 27.45 -20.35 -7.18
CA ASP A 273 28.12 -21.35 -6.35
C ASP A 273 29.10 -22.13 -7.23
N ASP A 274 30.32 -22.41 -6.75
CA ASP A 274 31.22 -23.37 -7.42
C ASP A 274 30.53 -24.75 -7.62
N LYS A 275 29.38 -24.97 -6.95
CA LYS A 275 28.50 -26.13 -7.08
C LYS A 275 27.32 -25.96 -8.04
N LYS A 276 27.24 -24.92 -8.87
CA LYS A 276 26.10 -24.73 -9.78
C LYS A 276 25.86 -25.95 -10.68
N ASP A 277 26.93 -26.58 -11.15
CA ASP A 277 26.85 -27.79 -11.97
C ASP A 277 26.39 -29.03 -11.17
N ASP A 278 26.49 -28.98 -9.85
CA ASP A 278 26.03 -30.03 -8.94
C ASP A 278 24.55 -29.87 -8.54
N TYR A 279 23.94 -28.70 -8.78
CA TYR A 279 22.51 -28.53 -8.50
C TYR A 279 21.66 -29.45 -9.37
N LEU A 280 20.63 -30.03 -8.75
CA LEU A 280 19.65 -30.86 -9.44
C LEU A 280 19.04 -30.10 -10.62
N LEU A 281 18.76 -28.80 -10.48
CA LEU A 281 18.27 -27.97 -11.58
C LEU A 281 19.17 -28.04 -12.81
N THR A 282 20.48 -27.92 -12.64
CA THR A 282 21.43 -28.01 -13.75
C THR A 282 21.47 -29.42 -14.32
N LYS A 283 21.51 -30.44 -13.45
CA LYS A 283 21.55 -31.87 -13.84
C LYS A 283 20.34 -32.30 -14.66
N ILE A 284 19.16 -31.75 -14.41
CA ILE A 284 17.93 -32.07 -15.18
C ILE A 284 17.78 -31.25 -16.47
N GLY A 285 18.70 -30.34 -16.78
CA GLY A 285 18.68 -29.52 -18.01
C GLY A 285 18.29 -28.05 -17.83
N GLY A 286 18.35 -27.52 -16.60
CA GLY A 286 18.20 -26.09 -16.30
C GLY A 286 16.77 -25.55 -16.38
N ASP A 287 16.64 -24.23 -16.48
CA ASP A 287 15.35 -23.54 -16.51
C ASP A 287 14.47 -23.95 -17.71
N ALA A 288 15.08 -24.31 -18.85
CA ALA A 288 14.35 -24.79 -20.02
C ALA A 288 13.66 -26.12 -19.76
N ALA A 289 14.38 -27.09 -19.19
CA ALA A 289 13.82 -28.38 -18.80
C ALA A 289 12.78 -28.23 -17.68
N LEU A 290 13.04 -27.37 -16.69
CA LEU A 290 12.08 -27.05 -15.64
C LEU A 290 10.78 -26.44 -16.21
N THR A 291 10.89 -25.58 -17.22
CA THR A 291 9.73 -24.98 -17.87
C THR A 291 8.87 -26.02 -18.57
N ALA A 292 9.51 -26.88 -19.39
CA ALA A 292 8.83 -27.98 -20.05
C ALA A 292 8.18 -28.95 -19.04
N ALA A 293 8.88 -29.25 -17.94
CA ALA A 293 8.35 -30.09 -16.86
C ALA A 293 7.13 -29.48 -16.19
N VAL A 294 7.15 -28.20 -15.86
CA VAL A 294 5.96 -27.54 -15.28
C VAL A 294 4.81 -27.53 -16.27
N ASP A 295 5.05 -27.29 -17.56
CA ASP A 295 3.96 -27.29 -18.54
C ASP A 295 3.29 -28.66 -18.69
N GLU A 296 4.08 -29.72 -18.85
CA GLU A 296 3.58 -31.10 -18.92
C GLU A 296 2.91 -31.54 -17.61
N PHE A 297 3.49 -31.17 -16.47
CA PHE A 297 2.93 -31.50 -15.16
C PHE A 297 1.51 -30.95 -14.99
N TYR A 298 1.30 -29.68 -15.34
CA TYR A 298 -0.04 -29.09 -15.24
C TYR A 298 -1.04 -29.70 -16.21
N ASN A 299 -0.61 -30.17 -17.40
CA ASN A 299 -1.50 -30.93 -18.29
C ASN A 299 -2.04 -32.17 -17.59
N ARG A 300 -1.18 -32.90 -16.85
CA ARG A 300 -1.57 -34.08 -16.07
C ARG A 300 -2.47 -33.73 -14.89
N LEU A 301 -2.11 -32.72 -14.11
CA LEU A 301 -2.91 -32.28 -12.96
C LEU A 301 -4.33 -31.86 -13.36
N LEU A 302 -4.50 -31.21 -14.52
CA LEU A 302 -5.80 -30.80 -15.04
C LEU A 302 -6.60 -31.95 -15.65
N ALA A 303 -5.94 -33.00 -16.15
CA ALA A 303 -6.58 -34.22 -16.63
C ALA A 303 -7.07 -35.13 -15.49
N ASP A 304 -6.44 -35.06 -14.32
CA ASP A 304 -6.84 -35.81 -13.13
C ASP A 304 -8.11 -35.24 -12.50
N LYS A 305 -9.20 -36.03 -12.56
CA LYS A 305 -10.51 -35.64 -12.01
C LYS A 305 -10.52 -35.40 -10.51
N SER A 306 -9.60 -36.01 -9.76
CA SER A 306 -9.49 -35.81 -8.32
C SER A 306 -8.85 -34.45 -7.98
N LEU A 307 -8.01 -33.91 -8.87
CA LEU A 307 -7.21 -32.71 -8.67
C LEU A 307 -7.77 -31.47 -9.39
N SER A 308 -8.32 -31.63 -10.59
CA SER A 308 -8.71 -30.52 -11.49
C SER A 308 -9.67 -29.51 -10.85
N LYS A 309 -10.58 -29.96 -9.98
CA LYS A 309 -11.50 -29.12 -9.20
C LYS A 309 -10.81 -28.04 -8.33
N PHE A 310 -9.55 -28.25 -7.94
CA PHE A 310 -8.80 -27.28 -7.13
C PHE A 310 -8.21 -26.13 -7.97
N PHE A 311 -8.23 -26.24 -9.29
CA PHE A 311 -7.67 -25.26 -10.23
C PHE A 311 -8.73 -24.37 -10.89
N GLU A 312 -10.02 -24.56 -10.56
CA GLU A 312 -11.11 -23.76 -11.12
C GLU A 312 -10.97 -22.26 -10.79
N GLY A 313 -11.04 -21.42 -11.82
CA GLY A 313 -10.94 -19.96 -11.69
C GLY A 313 -9.52 -19.43 -11.46
N ILE A 314 -8.49 -20.27 -11.55
CA ILE A 314 -7.09 -19.85 -11.40
C ILE A 314 -6.49 -19.45 -12.75
N ARG A 315 -5.75 -18.33 -12.78
CA ARG A 315 -4.89 -17.98 -13.92
C ARG A 315 -3.68 -18.92 -13.98
N LEU A 316 -3.73 -19.88 -14.90
CA LEU A 316 -2.71 -20.94 -15.00
C LEU A 316 -1.31 -20.40 -15.25
N ASP A 317 -1.15 -19.36 -16.08
CA ASP A 317 0.18 -18.80 -16.36
C ASP A 317 0.84 -18.23 -15.10
N THR A 318 0.06 -17.50 -14.28
CA THR A 318 0.52 -17.00 -12.97
C THR A 318 0.91 -18.15 -12.05
N LEU A 319 0.09 -19.22 -12.02
CA LEU A 319 0.35 -20.36 -11.14
C LEU A 319 1.57 -21.18 -11.59
N LYS A 320 1.73 -21.42 -12.90
CA LYS A 320 2.88 -22.09 -13.49
C LYS A 320 4.17 -21.32 -13.21
N GLY A 321 4.17 -19.99 -13.34
CA GLY A 321 5.33 -19.17 -13.01
C GLY A 321 5.71 -19.22 -11.53
N HIS A 322 4.73 -19.21 -10.62
CA HIS A 322 4.99 -19.46 -9.20
C HIS A 322 5.59 -20.85 -8.95
N GLN A 323 5.08 -21.89 -9.63
CA GLN A 323 5.61 -23.25 -9.51
C GLN A 323 7.06 -23.31 -9.99
N ARG A 324 7.39 -22.72 -11.14
CA ARG A 324 8.78 -22.69 -11.66
C ARG A 324 9.72 -22.02 -10.67
N LYS A 325 9.35 -20.88 -10.08
CA LYS A 325 10.16 -20.20 -9.06
C LYS A 325 10.38 -21.07 -7.82
N PHE A 326 9.31 -21.72 -7.34
CA PHE A 326 9.40 -22.61 -6.20
C PHE A 326 10.33 -23.81 -6.48
N MET A 327 10.15 -24.48 -7.63
CA MET A 327 10.96 -25.65 -8.00
C MET A 327 12.41 -25.27 -8.25
N ARG A 328 12.67 -24.11 -8.86
CA ARG A 328 14.02 -23.57 -9.04
C ARG A 328 14.74 -23.42 -7.69
N MET A 329 14.08 -22.82 -6.71
CA MET A 329 14.60 -22.68 -5.34
C MET A 329 14.81 -24.05 -4.68
N ALA A 330 13.85 -24.97 -4.83
CA ALA A 330 13.94 -26.31 -4.26
C ALA A 330 15.09 -27.14 -4.83
N PHE A 331 15.39 -27.01 -6.12
CA PHE A 331 16.44 -27.77 -6.83
C PHE A 331 17.79 -27.07 -6.89
N THR A 332 17.91 -25.94 -6.19
CA THR A 332 19.18 -25.21 -6.02
C THR A 332 19.45 -25.06 -4.53
N LYS A 333 19.09 -23.91 -3.95
CA LYS A 333 19.27 -23.58 -2.55
C LYS A 333 18.01 -22.91 -2.01
N ILE A 334 17.54 -23.42 -0.87
CA ILE A 334 16.47 -22.80 -0.09
C ILE A 334 17.14 -21.83 0.90
N PRO A 335 16.77 -20.54 0.90
CA PRO A 335 17.25 -19.58 1.89
C PRO A 335 16.96 -20.04 3.34
N ASP A 336 17.92 -19.84 4.24
CA ASP A 336 17.87 -20.34 5.63
C ASP A 336 16.70 -19.75 6.46
N ASP A 337 16.17 -18.60 6.04
CA ASP A 337 15.08 -17.89 6.70
C ASP A 337 13.68 -18.34 6.23
N ILE A 338 13.61 -19.25 5.25
CA ILE A 338 12.34 -19.75 4.71
C ILE A 338 11.93 -21.05 5.39
N ASP A 339 10.88 -20.97 6.22
CA ASP A 339 10.13 -22.15 6.69
C ASP A 339 9.16 -22.62 5.60
N VAL A 340 9.63 -23.56 4.77
CA VAL A 340 8.87 -24.09 3.63
C VAL A 340 7.59 -24.80 4.07
N GLU A 341 7.61 -25.56 5.18
CA GLU A 341 6.42 -26.25 5.69
C GLU A 341 5.32 -25.24 6.07
N GLN A 342 5.69 -24.22 6.83
CA GLN A 342 4.75 -23.19 7.28
C GLN A 342 4.23 -22.36 6.09
N MET A 343 5.11 -22.02 5.14
CA MET A 343 4.71 -21.33 3.91
C MET A 343 3.68 -22.14 3.13
N MET A 344 3.96 -23.43 2.87
CA MET A 344 3.07 -24.32 2.14
C MET A 344 1.73 -24.48 2.86
N PHE A 345 1.75 -24.65 4.18
CA PHE A 345 0.53 -24.77 4.99
C PHE A 345 -0.36 -23.53 4.86
N LYS A 346 0.22 -22.34 5.04
CA LYS A 346 -0.52 -21.06 4.99
C LYS A 346 -1.13 -20.82 3.61
N LYS A 347 -0.36 -21.04 2.53
CA LYS A 347 -0.81 -20.81 1.16
C LYS A 347 -1.93 -21.78 0.74
N HIS A 348 -1.87 -23.03 1.17
CA HIS A 348 -2.86 -24.07 0.85
C HIS A 348 -4.00 -24.18 1.88
N PHE A 349 -3.98 -23.39 2.96
CA PHE A 349 -4.95 -23.51 4.05
C PHE A 349 -6.41 -23.49 3.59
N HIS A 350 -6.75 -22.59 2.68
CA HIS A 350 -8.10 -22.49 2.13
C HIS A 350 -8.48 -23.71 1.26
N LEU A 351 -7.51 -24.33 0.59
CA LEU A 351 -7.73 -25.56 -0.19
C LEU A 351 -7.92 -26.77 0.72
N PHE A 352 -7.24 -26.84 1.87
CA PHE A 352 -7.52 -27.85 2.88
C PHE A 352 -8.96 -27.78 3.37
N GLN A 353 -9.54 -26.58 3.50
CA GLN A 353 -10.97 -26.42 3.82
C GLN A 353 -11.87 -26.96 2.70
N LYS A 354 -11.43 -26.86 1.44
CA LYS A 354 -12.10 -27.45 0.27
C LYS A 354 -11.87 -28.96 0.12
N GLY A 355 -11.11 -29.59 1.01
CA GLY A 355 -10.89 -31.04 1.04
C GLY A 355 -9.60 -31.51 0.37
N LEU A 356 -8.65 -30.62 0.11
CA LEU A 356 -7.29 -31.01 -0.22
C LEU A 356 -6.65 -31.72 0.99
N ASP A 357 -5.95 -32.83 0.75
CA ASP A 357 -5.32 -33.66 1.80
C ASP A 357 -4.13 -34.46 1.24
N GLU A 358 -3.57 -35.37 2.04
CA GLU A 358 -2.40 -36.17 1.68
C GLU A 358 -2.63 -37.12 0.50
N THR A 359 -3.86 -37.58 0.24
CA THR A 359 -4.15 -38.46 -0.90
C THR A 359 -4.04 -37.71 -2.22
N HIS A 360 -4.39 -36.42 -2.20
CA HIS A 360 -4.17 -35.52 -3.33
C HIS A 360 -2.68 -35.23 -3.51
N PHE A 361 -1.92 -35.06 -2.42
CA PHE A 361 -0.45 -34.94 -2.50
C PHE A 361 0.18 -36.18 -3.14
N ASP A 362 -0.25 -37.38 -2.76
CA ASP A 362 0.25 -38.63 -3.33
C ASP A 362 -0.02 -38.69 -4.84
N SER A 363 -1.21 -38.26 -5.28
CA SER A 363 -1.56 -38.17 -6.71
C SER A 363 -0.69 -37.15 -7.45
N VAL A 364 -0.46 -35.98 -6.84
CA VAL A 364 0.45 -34.94 -7.36
C VAL A 364 1.89 -35.48 -7.49
N ALA A 365 2.38 -36.24 -6.51
CA ALA A 365 3.70 -36.86 -6.54
C ALA A 365 3.81 -37.93 -7.66
N THR A 366 2.75 -38.71 -7.90
CA THR A 366 2.69 -39.64 -9.05
C THR A 366 2.81 -38.89 -10.37
N HIS A 367 2.00 -37.86 -10.60
CA HIS A 367 2.08 -37.06 -11.84
C HIS A 367 3.43 -36.38 -12.01
N PHE A 368 4.07 -35.97 -10.92
CA PHE A 368 5.39 -35.37 -10.94
C PHE A 368 6.45 -36.36 -11.45
N VAL A 369 6.47 -37.59 -10.90
CA VAL A 369 7.38 -38.65 -11.36
C VAL A 369 7.12 -39.00 -12.82
N GLU A 370 5.86 -39.21 -13.21
CA GLU A 370 5.50 -39.53 -14.59
C GLU A 370 5.89 -38.43 -15.57
N THR A 371 5.81 -37.16 -15.16
CA THR A 371 6.25 -36.02 -15.97
C THR A 371 7.74 -36.08 -16.24
N LEU A 372 8.56 -36.28 -15.20
CA LEU A 372 10.00 -36.35 -15.36
C LEU A 372 10.43 -37.57 -16.19
N GLN A 373 9.76 -38.72 -15.99
CA GLN A 373 9.97 -39.92 -16.81
C GLN A 373 9.62 -39.67 -18.29
N HIS A 374 8.48 -39.01 -18.55
CA HIS A 374 8.06 -38.67 -19.91
C HIS A 374 9.05 -37.73 -20.61
N LEU A 375 9.68 -36.82 -19.87
CA LEU A 375 10.71 -35.91 -20.37
C LEU A 375 12.12 -36.55 -20.45
N GLY A 376 12.24 -37.83 -20.11
CA GLY A 376 13.49 -38.58 -20.23
C GLY A 376 14.54 -38.23 -19.18
N VAL A 377 14.13 -37.68 -18.03
CA VAL A 377 15.04 -37.43 -16.90
C VAL A 377 15.52 -38.77 -16.32
N ALA A 378 16.81 -38.88 -16.03
CA ALA A 378 17.39 -40.10 -15.47
C ALA A 378 16.78 -40.45 -14.10
N GLN A 379 16.51 -41.74 -13.85
CA GLN A 379 15.78 -42.18 -12.65
C GLN A 379 16.47 -41.74 -11.34
N GLU A 380 17.80 -41.73 -11.30
CA GLU A 380 18.56 -41.24 -10.14
C GLU A 380 18.27 -39.76 -9.81
N LEU A 381 18.07 -38.92 -10.82
CA LEU A 381 17.70 -37.51 -10.65
C LEU A 381 16.23 -37.35 -10.27
N ILE A 382 15.36 -38.26 -10.74
CA ILE A 382 13.95 -38.31 -10.32
C ILE A 382 13.87 -38.66 -8.84
N ASP A 383 14.64 -39.65 -8.38
CA ASP A 383 14.66 -40.06 -6.99
C ASP A 383 15.18 -38.94 -6.08
N GLU A 384 16.22 -38.21 -6.51
CA GLU A 384 16.70 -36.99 -5.84
C GLU A 384 15.60 -35.91 -5.75
N ALA A 385 14.92 -35.64 -6.86
CA ALA A 385 13.83 -34.66 -6.93
C ALA A 385 12.67 -35.02 -5.99
N VAL A 386 12.28 -36.31 -5.97
CA VAL A 386 11.26 -36.84 -5.05
C VAL A 386 11.72 -36.70 -3.60
N GLY A 387 12.98 -36.98 -3.30
CA GLY A 387 13.56 -36.83 -1.97
C GLY A 387 13.45 -35.40 -1.42
N ILE A 388 13.58 -34.40 -2.29
CA ILE A 388 13.44 -32.98 -1.92
C ILE A 388 11.98 -32.62 -1.58
N ILE A 389 11.00 -33.12 -2.35
CA ILE A 389 9.60 -32.71 -2.20
C ILE A 389 8.79 -33.59 -1.23
N ALA A 390 9.16 -34.86 -1.05
CA ALA A 390 8.42 -35.83 -0.26
C ALA A 390 8.13 -35.40 1.20
N PRO A 391 9.05 -34.70 1.91
CA PRO A 391 8.77 -34.21 3.26
C PRO A 391 7.54 -33.30 3.36
N LEU A 392 7.18 -32.59 2.28
CA LEU A 392 6.03 -31.69 2.25
C LEU A 392 4.70 -32.43 2.41
N ARG A 393 4.65 -33.75 2.20
CA ARG A 393 3.45 -34.58 2.46
C ARG A 393 2.89 -34.34 3.87
N GLY A 394 3.76 -34.16 4.86
CA GLY A 394 3.36 -33.90 6.25
C GLY A 394 2.49 -32.64 6.43
N VAL A 395 2.68 -31.63 5.57
CA VAL A 395 1.86 -30.40 5.55
C VAL A 395 0.41 -30.71 5.16
N PHE A 396 0.23 -31.61 4.19
CA PHE A 396 -1.09 -31.98 3.66
C PHE A 396 -1.85 -32.89 4.62
N VAL A 397 -1.14 -33.75 5.36
CA VAL A 397 -1.73 -34.52 6.50
C VAL A 397 -2.26 -33.55 7.57
N LYS A 398 -1.40 -32.65 8.06
CA LYS A 398 -1.78 -31.62 9.05
C LYS A 398 -2.96 -30.76 8.54
N GLY A 399 -2.94 -30.41 7.26
CA GLY A 399 -3.98 -29.64 6.58
C GLY A 399 -5.32 -30.36 6.57
N GLY A 400 -5.35 -31.62 6.13
CA GLY A 400 -6.55 -32.46 6.09
C GLY A 400 -7.17 -32.66 7.48
N GLU A 401 -6.35 -32.84 8.52
CA GLU A 401 -6.83 -32.93 9.90
C GLU A 401 -7.49 -31.63 10.40
N SER A 402 -6.98 -30.46 10.00
CA SER A 402 -7.51 -29.17 10.45
C SER A 402 -8.98 -28.97 10.06
N LYS A 403 -9.38 -29.47 8.88
CA LYS A 403 -10.78 -29.48 8.43
C LYS A 403 -11.64 -30.41 9.29
N LYS A 404 -11.16 -31.64 9.55
CA LYS A 404 -11.87 -32.64 10.39
C LYS A 404 -12.18 -32.08 11.79
N ARG A 405 -11.22 -31.38 12.40
CA ARG A 405 -11.38 -30.72 13.72
C ARG A 405 -12.34 -29.53 13.70
N ARG A 406 -12.47 -28.83 12.57
CA ARG A 406 -13.41 -27.70 12.42
C ARG A 406 -14.85 -28.20 12.22
N MET A 407 -15.05 -29.24 11.42
CA MET A 407 -16.36 -29.89 11.24
C MET A 407 -16.88 -30.45 12.57
N SER A 408 -16.05 -31.17 13.32
CA SER A 408 -16.48 -31.71 14.63
C SER A 408 -16.87 -30.63 15.65
N ARG A 409 -16.24 -29.45 15.61
CA ARG A 409 -16.61 -28.29 16.46
C ARG A 409 -17.93 -27.62 16.04
N ILE A 410 -18.27 -27.64 14.76
CA ILE A 410 -19.54 -27.11 14.24
C ILE A 410 -20.69 -28.06 14.62
N ASP A 411 -20.49 -29.37 14.45
CA ASP A 411 -21.46 -30.39 14.84
C ASP A 411 -21.73 -30.35 16.35
N SER A 412 -20.69 -30.18 17.18
CA SER A 412 -20.85 -30.05 18.64
C SER A 412 -21.56 -28.78 19.09
N ARG A 413 -21.56 -27.70 18.30
CA ARG A 413 -22.31 -26.46 18.61
C ARG A 413 -23.76 -26.53 18.14
N SER A 414 -24.04 -27.32 17.11
CA SER A 414 -25.37 -27.50 16.55
C SER A 414 -26.24 -28.48 17.34
N GLN A 415 -25.64 -29.28 18.23
CA GLN A 415 -26.36 -30.18 19.15
C GLN A 415 -26.64 -29.56 20.54
N VAL A 416 -26.17 -28.33 20.79
CA VAL A 416 -26.31 -27.62 22.09
C VAL A 416 -27.21 -26.38 21.96
N SER A 417 -27.86 -26.18 20.81
CA SER A 417 -28.94 -25.21 20.57
C SER A 417 -30.17 -25.98 20.08
#